data_AF-A0A2G6GVH7-F1
#
_entry.id   AF-A0A2G6GVH7-F1
#
_cell.length_a   1.000
_cell.length_b   1.000
_cell.length_c   1.000
_cell.angle_alpha   90.00
_cell.angle_beta   90.00
_cell.angle_gamma   90.00
#
_symmetry.space_group_name_H-M   'P 1'
#
loop_
_entity.id
_entity.type
_entity.pdbx_description
1 polymer ?
#
loop_
_entity_poly.entity_id
_entity_poly.type
_entity_poly.pdbx_seq_one_letter_code
_entity_poly.pdbx_strand_id
1 'polypeptide(L)'
;MERYYLEKATKSSTRFCEMEREGTSCWIYTGQLGTLGRCERNTKQSEEEARERLSQYLEDFQAKGYVLQETIPPLPLATPEPESLPGQPLTESQLAHFTRTLIEHPTEMQRLFWEREMATFMRERVYDGAARLSYVGSPRTLAQEFETIAAWDSPAMQREVERNDRGMVIELRYYINGLQVLTLSNRNTGLPIRPFFCPPENKGFTYGRKRTLLQEVRTLLTHFPAFCAEYITRVEELADQKTKERKVVAVASVGIEAMVDGLMAGTGHLYRLTPQGKGSQLQVRISPARYVEMNLPHKTFRKRMDDVLPTVETLTRLVEELPMDFGLGAGSTDYEWGTVDRHELFYQGNDARSEFWREAFTDYIARTFQPSPSDGPPAETLEVETIAQWDIPGLEREVEASRGKVHTISYAIDGRRVLMLHAGGYHFPLTSGGKRMQSIPPLAQWHGFLEGFPAFYEQTEAAFGNRFPDAHRAAAVRELMERLGYQWHLNLSHRQMADLIVLMPKKRVLTLNLEADRFEELLAQVPETIAKIERVMREIKHAFRVEIDLHGAGWKRG
;
A
#
# COMPACT_ATOMS: atom_id res chain seq x y z
N MET A 1 -1.11 34.25 22.24
CA MET A 1 -2.39 34.38 21.50
C MET A 1 -2.83 35.83 21.61
N GLU A 2 -3.13 36.46 20.49
CA GLU A 2 -3.53 37.88 20.41
C GLU A 2 -5.03 37.95 20.16
N ARG A 3 -5.75 38.86 20.85
CA ARG A 3 -7.22 38.91 20.83
C ARG A 3 -7.73 40.35 20.88
N TYR A 4 -8.80 40.62 20.11
CA TYR A 4 -9.54 41.88 20.13
C TYR A 4 -11.04 41.61 20.22
N TYR A 5 -11.77 42.40 20.99
CA TYR A 5 -13.22 42.32 21.10
C TYR A 5 -13.84 43.69 20.88
N LEU A 6 -14.74 43.79 19.90
CA LEU A 6 -15.40 45.03 19.54
C LEU A 6 -16.91 44.86 19.55
N GLU A 7 -17.61 45.91 19.95
CA GLU A 7 -19.07 45.97 19.94
C GLU A 7 -19.59 47.12 19.08
N LYS A 8 -20.76 46.92 18.47
CA LYS A 8 -21.49 47.98 17.77
C LYS A 8 -22.93 47.99 18.27
N ALA A 9 -23.30 49.04 18.99
CA ALA A 9 -24.67 49.30 19.39
C ALA A 9 -25.33 50.25 18.38
N THR A 10 -26.48 49.84 17.85
CA THR A 10 -27.36 50.70 17.04
C THR A 10 -28.74 50.75 17.69
N LYS A 11 -29.60 51.71 17.31
CA LYS A 11 -30.96 51.83 17.85
C LYS A 11 -31.81 50.55 17.71
N SER A 12 -31.50 49.68 16.74
CA SER A 12 -32.28 48.48 16.42
C SER A 12 -31.51 47.15 16.59
N SER A 13 -30.20 47.18 16.84
CA SER A 13 -29.42 45.94 17.02
C SER A 13 -28.11 46.17 17.77
N THR A 14 -27.69 45.16 18.53
CA THR A 14 -26.35 45.08 19.11
C THR A 14 -25.58 43.93 18.49
N ARG A 15 -24.36 44.20 18.02
CA ARG A 15 -23.50 43.22 17.34
C ARG A 15 -22.12 43.22 17.96
N PHE A 16 -21.43 42.09 17.86
CA PHE A 16 -20.02 41.98 18.24
C PHE A 16 -19.17 41.50 17.08
N CYS A 17 -17.89 41.85 17.16
CA CYS A 17 -16.82 41.25 16.40
C CYS A 17 -15.68 40.88 17.36
N GLU A 18 -15.28 39.62 17.37
CA GLU A 18 -14.12 39.16 18.12
C GLU A 18 -13.10 38.60 17.14
N MET A 19 -11.83 38.91 17.36
CA MET A 19 -10.75 38.45 16.51
C MET A 19 -9.69 37.78 17.38
N GLU A 20 -9.22 36.61 16.95
CA GLU A 20 -8.18 35.85 17.64
C GLU A 20 -7.08 35.48 16.65
N ARG A 21 -5.82 35.49 17.10
CA ARG A 21 -4.67 34.99 16.33
C ARG A 21 -3.79 34.06 17.15
N GLU A 22 -3.44 32.94 16.53
CA GLU A 22 -2.53 31.92 17.04
C GLU A 22 -1.63 31.46 15.90
N GLY A 23 -0.32 31.73 16.02
CA GLY A 23 0.63 31.52 14.93
C GLY A 23 0.22 32.25 13.65
N THR A 24 0.04 31.47 12.57
CA THR A 24 -0.36 31.95 11.23
C THR A 24 -1.87 31.93 10.97
N SER A 25 -2.69 31.51 11.96
CA SER A 25 -4.14 31.43 11.82
C SER A 25 -4.82 32.60 12.52
N CYS A 26 -5.79 33.22 11.84
CA CYS A 26 -6.69 34.24 12.37
C CYS A 26 -8.14 33.72 12.35
N TRP A 27 -8.87 33.94 13.43
CA TRP A 27 -10.30 33.65 13.54
C TRP A 27 -11.07 34.93 13.80
N ILE A 28 -12.19 35.09 13.11
CA ILE A 28 -13.07 36.25 13.24
C ILE A 28 -14.46 35.73 13.57
N TYR A 29 -14.98 36.13 14.72
CA TYR A 29 -16.32 35.80 15.18
C TYR A 29 -17.18 37.04 15.06
N THR A 30 -18.32 36.93 14.38
CA THR A 30 -19.27 38.05 14.28
C THR A 30 -20.70 37.57 14.58
N GLY A 31 -21.47 38.38 15.29
CA GLY A 31 -22.81 37.96 15.70
C GLY A 31 -23.60 39.04 16.41
N GLN A 32 -24.79 38.68 16.87
CA GLN A 32 -25.54 39.49 17.84
C GLN A 32 -24.93 39.30 19.23
N LEU A 33 -24.96 40.34 20.07
CA LEU A 33 -24.53 40.19 21.47
C LEU A 33 -25.34 39.09 22.17
N GLY A 34 -24.69 38.33 23.04
CA GLY A 34 -25.30 37.18 23.71
C GLY A 34 -25.40 35.91 22.85
N THR A 35 -24.79 35.87 21.65
CA THR A 35 -24.70 34.67 20.82
C THR A 35 -23.25 34.21 20.61
N LEU A 36 -23.05 32.97 20.15
CA LEU A 36 -21.72 32.48 19.76
C LEU A 36 -21.20 33.10 18.46
N GLY A 37 -22.08 33.69 17.65
CA GLY A 37 -21.75 34.26 16.35
C GLY A 37 -21.38 33.22 15.28
N ARG A 38 -20.94 33.72 14.12
CA ARG A 38 -20.37 32.94 13.02
C ARG A 38 -18.85 33.11 13.03
N CYS A 39 -18.13 32.03 12.77
CA CYS A 39 -16.67 32.03 12.70
C CYS A 39 -16.21 32.00 11.24
N GLU A 40 -15.27 32.89 10.89
CA GLU A 40 -14.47 32.82 9.68
C GLU A 40 -13.01 32.53 10.07
N ARG A 41 -12.36 31.60 9.38
CA ARG A 41 -10.95 31.26 9.60
C ARG A 41 -10.14 31.65 8.39
N ASN A 42 -9.04 32.37 8.60
CA ASN A 42 -8.09 32.75 7.58
C ASN A 42 -6.68 32.33 8.02
N THR A 43 -6.04 31.44 7.26
CA THR A 43 -4.64 31.02 7.49
C THR A 43 -3.72 31.77 6.53
N LYS A 44 -2.59 32.28 7.03
CA LYS A 44 -1.58 33.01 6.27
C LYS A 44 -0.28 32.22 6.14
N GLN A 45 0.63 32.70 5.29
CA GLN A 45 1.91 32.03 5.05
C GLN A 45 2.91 32.28 6.18
N SER A 46 2.79 33.43 6.86
CA SER A 46 3.64 33.82 7.98
C SER A 46 2.83 34.38 9.16
N GLU A 47 3.45 34.43 10.34
CA GLU A 47 2.84 35.08 11.51
C GLU A 47 2.71 36.59 11.34
N GLU A 48 3.62 37.20 10.59
CA GLU A 48 3.62 38.63 10.29
C GLU A 48 2.43 38.99 9.41
N GLU A 49 2.20 38.25 8.32
CA GLU A 49 1.01 38.43 7.47
C GLU A 49 -0.29 38.21 8.26
N ALA A 50 -0.31 37.24 9.18
CA ALA A 50 -1.46 37.00 10.04
C ALA A 50 -1.72 38.21 10.96
N ARG A 51 -0.67 38.82 11.52
CA ARG A 51 -0.76 40.01 12.37
C ARG A 51 -1.19 41.25 11.59
N GLU A 52 -0.61 41.50 10.42
CA GLU A 52 -1.01 42.61 9.54
C GLU A 52 -2.48 42.47 9.14
N ARG A 53 -2.90 41.25 8.76
CA ARG A 53 -4.28 40.99 8.40
C ARG A 53 -5.24 41.21 9.57
N LEU A 54 -4.86 40.77 10.77
CA LEU A 54 -5.65 41.01 11.99
C LEU A 54 -5.82 42.51 12.27
N SER A 55 -4.73 43.28 12.10
CA SER A 55 -4.74 44.75 12.26
C SER A 55 -5.64 45.43 11.22
N GLN A 56 -5.57 44.99 9.96
CA GLN A 56 -6.46 45.48 8.91
C GLN A 56 -7.93 45.21 9.22
N TYR A 57 -8.27 44.02 9.73
CA TYR A 57 -9.63 43.74 10.18
C TYR A 57 -10.05 44.66 11.33
N LEU A 58 -9.16 44.90 12.30
CA LEU A 58 -9.44 45.80 13.42
C LEU A 58 -9.82 47.21 12.91
N GLU A 59 -9.02 47.78 12.01
CA GLU A 59 -9.27 49.07 11.37
C GLU A 59 -10.58 49.06 10.57
N ASP A 60 -10.81 48.03 9.76
CA ASP A 60 -12.03 47.88 8.95
C ASP A 60 -13.30 47.84 9.83
N PHE A 61 -13.26 47.17 10.98
CA PHE A 61 -14.39 47.10 11.90
C PHE A 61 -14.57 48.42 12.68
N GLN A 62 -13.49 49.08 13.09
CA GLN A 62 -13.55 50.41 13.70
C GLN A 62 -14.14 51.45 12.74
N ALA A 63 -13.73 51.45 11.47
CA ALA A 63 -14.30 52.31 10.42
C ALA A 63 -15.79 52.05 10.20
N LYS A 64 -16.26 50.83 10.45
CA LYS A 64 -17.70 50.46 10.43
C LYS A 64 -18.45 50.86 11.70
N GLY A 65 -17.81 51.56 12.63
CA GLY A 65 -18.40 52.04 13.88
C GLY A 65 -18.47 50.99 14.99
N TYR A 66 -17.61 49.96 14.97
CA TYR A 66 -17.40 49.10 16.12
C TYR A 66 -16.41 49.75 17.09
N VAL A 67 -16.64 49.59 18.39
CA VAL A 67 -15.82 50.15 19.46
C VAL A 67 -15.09 49.02 20.17
N LEU A 68 -13.75 49.12 20.23
CA LEU A 68 -12.90 48.19 20.96
C LEU A 68 -13.22 48.25 22.46
N GLN A 69 -13.44 47.09 23.07
CA GLN A 69 -13.66 46.95 24.50
C GLN A 69 -12.37 46.54 25.21
N GLU A 70 -12.16 47.05 26.41
CA GLU A 70 -10.99 46.71 27.24
C GLU A 70 -11.09 45.29 27.80
N THR A 71 -12.30 44.80 28.06
CA THR A 71 -12.56 43.48 28.62
C THR A 71 -13.36 42.62 27.65
N ILE A 72 -12.91 41.39 27.42
CA ILE A 72 -13.63 40.41 26.60
C ILE A 72 -14.69 39.73 27.48
N PRO A 73 -15.99 39.81 27.15
CA PRO A 73 -17.03 39.19 27.95
C PRO A 73 -16.94 37.65 27.92
N PRO A 74 -17.46 36.96 28.95
CA PRO A 74 -17.57 35.50 28.94
C PRO A 74 -18.45 35.02 27.79
N LEU A 75 -18.26 33.79 27.36
CA LEU A 75 -19.10 33.22 26.30
C LEU A 75 -20.52 32.96 26.84
N PRO A 76 -21.57 33.24 26.03
CA PRO A 76 -22.95 32.99 26.42
C PRO A 76 -23.29 31.49 26.27
N LEU A 77 -22.72 30.67 27.14
CA LEU A 77 -22.92 29.21 27.16
C LEU A 77 -24.07 28.86 28.11
N ALA A 78 -24.94 27.96 27.68
CA ALA A 78 -25.97 27.42 28.53
C ALA A 78 -25.36 26.40 29.51
N THR A 79 -25.72 26.49 30.78
CA THR A 79 -25.38 25.48 31.79
C THR A 79 -26.23 24.23 31.53
N PRO A 80 -25.64 23.10 31.11
CA PRO A 80 -26.38 21.86 30.90
C PRO A 80 -26.76 21.22 32.23
N GLU A 81 -27.86 20.48 32.25
CA GLU A 81 -28.23 19.67 33.41
C GLU A 81 -27.22 18.53 33.62
N PRO A 82 -26.80 18.24 34.86
CA PRO A 82 -25.98 17.08 35.16
C PRO A 82 -26.68 15.79 34.72
N GLU A 83 -25.94 14.90 34.06
CA GLU A 83 -26.46 13.63 33.56
C GLU A 83 -25.50 12.50 33.91
N SER A 84 -26.00 11.40 34.48
CA SER A 84 -25.19 10.19 34.71
C SER A 84 -25.27 9.28 33.49
N LEU A 85 -24.12 8.96 32.90
CA LEU A 85 -24.02 8.06 31.75
C LEU A 85 -24.32 6.60 32.15
N PRO A 86 -24.87 5.78 31.23
CA PRO A 86 -25.05 4.37 31.50
C PRO A 86 -23.71 3.66 31.66
N GLY A 87 -23.65 2.65 32.53
CA GLY A 87 -22.45 1.85 32.77
C GLY A 87 -22.42 1.28 34.18
N GLN A 88 -21.64 0.22 34.37
CA GLN A 88 -21.34 -0.30 35.71
C GLN A 88 -19.96 0.20 36.14
N PRO A 89 -19.76 0.54 37.43
CA PRO A 89 -18.43 0.74 37.99
C PRO A 89 -17.56 -0.50 37.73
N LEU A 90 -16.26 -0.29 37.53
CA LEU A 90 -15.31 -1.39 37.42
C LEU A 90 -15.21 -2.14 38.75
N THR A 91 -15.05 -3.46 38.70
CA THR A 91 -14.82 -4.28 39.90
C THR A 91 -13.43 -4.02 40.48
N GLU A 92 -13.22 -4.33 41.76
CA GLU A 92 -11.89 -4.22 42.39
C GLU A 92 -10.82 -5.01 41.64
N SER A 93 -11.17 -6.19 41.11
CA SER A 93 -10.27 -6.99 40.28
C SER A 93 -9.89 -6.28 38.97
N GLN A 94 -10.84 -5.61 38.32
CA GLN A 94 -10.57 -4.82 37.11
C GLN A 94 -9.70 -3.60 37.43
N LEU A 95 -9.98 -2.90 38.53
CA LEU A 95 -9.22 -1.73 38.97
C LEU A 95 -7.76 -2.09 39.31
N ALA A 96 -7.51 -3.28 39.86
CA ALA A 96 -6.17 -3.75 40.20
C ALA A 96 -5.23 -3.87 38.99
N HIS A 97 -5.77 -4.03 37.77
CA HIS A 97 -4.97 -4.06 36.54
C HIS A 97 -4.47 -2.67 36.10
N PHE A 98 -5.08 -1.59 36.58
CA PHE A 98 -4.64 -0.22 36.28
C PHE A 98 -3.49 0.17 37.20
N THR A 99 -2.28 -0.27 36.85
CA THR A 99 -1.05 0.07 37.59
C THR A 99 -0.31 1.23 36.95
N ARG A 100 0.38 2.03 37.77
CA ARG A 100 1.17 3.17 37.30
C ARG A 100 2.23 2.75 36.29
N THR A 101 2.93 1.64 36.54
CA THR A 101 3.95 1.09 35.64
C THR A 101 3.37 0.77 34.27
N LEU A 102 2.21 0.11 34.24
CA LEU A 102 1.58 -0.25 32.98
C LEU A 102 1.19 1.01 32.21
N ILE A 103 0.47 1.95 32.82
CA ILE A 103 -0.11 3.15 32.19
C ILE A 103 0.94 4.19 31.78
N GLU A 104 1.91 4.51 32.66
CA GLU A 104 2.91 5.55 32.41
C GLU A 104 4.13 5.04 31.64
N HIS A 105 4.45 3.74 31.75
CA HIS A 105 5.64 3.14 31.16
C HIS A 105 5.34 1.85 30.38
N PRO A 106 4.43 1.89 29.38
CA PRO A 106 4.17 0.73 28.55
C PRO A 106 5.43 0.35 27.76
N THR A 107 5.67 -0.95 27.64
CA THR A 107 6.59 -1.46 26.64
C THR A 107 6.10 -1.11 25.23
N GLU A 108 7.01 -1.03 24.27
CA GLU A 108 6.68 -0.74 22.87
C GLU A 108 5.63 -1.72 22.31
N MET A 109 5.69 -2.99 22.70
CA MET A 109 4.75 -4.00 22.27
C MET A 109 3.33 -3.76 22.78
N GLN A 110 3.20 -3.37 24.05
CA GLN A 110 1.91 -3.04 24.66
C GLN A 110 1.30 -1.82 23.97
N ARG A 111 2.13 -0.80 23.68
CA ARG A 111 1.72 0.39 22.92
C ARG A 111 1.18 0.05 21.54
N LEU A 112 1.93 -0.73 20.74
CA LEU A 112 1.52 -1.09 19.37
C LEU A 112 0.23 -1.91 19.34
N PHE A 113 0.06 -2.83 20.29
CA PHE A 113 -1.18 -3.59 20.39
C PHE A 113 -2.36 -2.69 20.77
N TRP A 114 -2.19 -1.85 21.79
CA TRP A 114 -3.21 -0.90 22.20
C TRP A 114 -3.60 0.05 21.07
N GLU A 115 -2.63 0.64 20.37
CA GLU A 115 -2.89 1.53 19.23
C GLU A 115 -3.80 0.86 18.19
N ARG A 116 -3.56 -0.43 17.88
CA ARG A 116 -4.38 -1.19 16.93
C ARG A 116 -5.79 -1.45 17.46
N GLU A 117 -5.92 -1.94 18.69
CA GLU A 117 -7.22 -2.29 19.27
C GLU A 117 -8.07 -1.05 19.53
N MET A 118 -7.44 0.05 19.97
CA MET A 118 -8.12 1.33 20.15
C MET A 118 -8.61 1.91 18.82
N ALA A 119 -7.83 1.80 17.74
CA ALA A 119 -8.29 2.21 16.42
C ALA A 119 -9.50 1.40 15.94
N THR A 120 -9.49 0.08 16.18
CA THR A 120 -10.64 -0.80 15.89
C THR A 120 -11.86 -0.41 16.72
N PHE A 121 -11.69 -0.21 18.04
CA PHE A 121 -12.74 0.24 18.94
C PHE A 121 -13.35 1.58 18.50
N MET A 122 -12.52 2.58 18.21
CA MET A 122 -12.99 3.88 17.74
C MET A 122 -13.79 3.75 16.44
N ARG A 123 -13.29 2.99 15.46
CA ARG A 123 -13.98 2.77 14.19
C ARG A 123 -15.31 2.05 14.36
N GLU A 124 -15.33 0.94 15.09
CA GLU A 124 -16.46 0.01 15.10
C GLU A 124 -17.51 0.37 16.15
N ARG A 125 -17.12 1.00 17.26
CA ARG A 125 -18.03 1.35 18.35
C ARG A 125 -18.36 2.82 18.39
N VAL A 126 -17.37 3.70 18.24
CA VAL A 126 -17.58 5.14 18.42
C VAL A 126 -18.10 5.80 17.13
N TYR A 127 -17.51 5.47 15.99
CA TYR A 127 -17.84 6.10 14.71
C TYR A 127 -18.85 5.33 13.85
N ASP A 128 -19.39 4.20 14.35
CA ASP A 128 -20.36 3.36 13.62
C ASP A 128 -19.87 2.99 12.20
N GLY A 129 -18.59 2.62 12.08
CA GLY A 129 -17.95 2.26 10.81
C GLY A 129 -17.60 3.41 9.87
N ALA A 130 -17.87 4.67 10.25
CA ALA A 130 -17.58 5.82 9.40
C ALA A 130 -16.06 6.04 9.20
N ALA A 131 -15.60 5.98 7.94
CA ALA A 131 -14.19 6.17 7.59
C ALA A 131 -13.77 7.64 7.43
N ARG A 132 -14.72 8.56 7.27
CA ARG A 132 -14.44 10.00 7.03
C ARG A 132 -14.72 10.83 8.27
N LEU A 133 -13.68 11.09 9.04
CA LEU A 133 -13.69 12.06 10.14
C LEU A 133 -13.41 13.45 9.58
N SER A 134 -14.20 14.44 9.97
CA SER A 134 -14.01 15.85 9.57
C SER A 134 -13.42 16.62 10.73
N TYR A 135 -12.37 17.42 10.51
CA TYR A 135 -11.91 18.37 11.49
C TYR A 135 -13.08 19.30 11.87
N VAL A 136 -13.49 19.24 13.14
CA VAL A 136 -14.54 20.12 13.65
C VAL A 136 -13.91 21.49 13.91
N GLY A 137 -14.62 22.57 13.59
CA GLY A 137 -14.12 23.95 13.55
C GLY A 137 -13.54 24.48 14.88
N SER A 138 -13.30 25.80 14.93
CA SER A 138 -12.69 26.48 16.10
C SER A 138 -13.24 25.99 17.46
N PRO A 139 -12.42 25.91 18.54
CA PRO A 139 -12.82 25.57 19.90
C PRO A 139 -14.13 26.21 20.38
N ARG A 140 -14.36 27.47 19.97
CA ARG A 140 -15.59 28.21 20.32
C ARG A 140 -16.84 27.60 19.68
N THR A 141 -16.69 26.98 18.52
CA THR A 141 -17.77 26.26 17.81
C THR A 141 -18.25 25.06 18.60
N LEU A 142 -17.38 24.47 19.41
CA LEU A 142 -17.63 23.28 20.22
C LEU A 142 -17.83 23.60 21.71
N ALA A 143 -17.79 24.87 22.09
CA ALA A 143 -17.84 25.29 23.49
C ALA A 143 -19.08 24.74 24.20
N GLN A 144 -20.26 24.85 23.57
CA GLN A 144 -21.50 24.35 24.16
C GLN A 144 -21.49 22.82 24.29
N GLU A 145 -21.01 22.11 23.29
CA GLU A 145 -20.92 20.65 23.33
C GLU A 145 -19.98 20.17 24.44
N PHE A 146 -18.85 20.86 24.65
CA PHE A 146 -17.94 20.53 25.75
C PHE A 146 -18.48 20.88 27.13
N GLU A 147 -19.28 21.95 27.28
CA GLU A 147 -20.02 22.17 28.53
C GLU A 147 -20.98 21.01 28.80
N THR A 148 -21.70 20.53 27.78
CA THR A 148 -22.59 19.37 27.91
C THR A 148 -21.82 18.12 28.34
N ILE A 149 -20.67 17.83 27.71
CA ILE A 149 -19.83 16.69 28.10
C ILE A 149 -19.27 16.88 29.52
N ALA A 150 -18.95 18.12 29.91
CA ALA A 150 -18.48 18.47 31.25
C ALA A 150 -19.59 18.41 32.32
N ALA A 151 -20.85 18.19 31.95
CA ALA A 151 -21.94 17.89 32.87
C ALA A 151 -22.19 16.37 33.05
N TRP A 152 -21.55 15.52 32.23
CA TRP A 152 -21.77 14.07 32.26
C TRP A 152 -20.94 13.33 33.32
N ASP A 153 -21.57 12.55 34.17
CA ASP A 153 -20.87 11.71 35.14
C ASP A 153 -20.71 10.28 34.60
N SER A 154 -19.50 9.72 34.68
CA SER A 154 -19.22 8.35 34.27
C SER A 154 -19.03 7.49 35.53
N PRO A 155 -19.83 6.42 35.74
CA PRO A 155 -19.77 5.65 36.98
C PRO A 155 -18.43 4.91 37.21
N ALA A 156 -17.62 4.78 36.16
CA ALA A 156 -16.34 4.07 36.21
C ALA A 156 -15.12 5.00 36.13
N MET A 157 -15.30 6.30 35.88
CA MET A 157 -14.19 7.24 35.68
C MET A 157 -14.42 8.53 36.45
N GLN A 158 -13.43 8.93 37.24
CA GLN A 158 -13.39 10.28 37.80
C GLN A 158 -13.04 11.28 36.69
N ARG A 159 -13.59 12.49 36.77
CA ARG A 159 -13.37 13.53 35.75
C ARG A 159 -12.84 14.82 36.37
N GLU A 160 -11.84 15.39 35.73
CA GLU A 160 -11.35 16.73 35.96
C GLU A 160 -11.65 17.62 34.74
N VAL A 161 -12.04 18.88 35.01
CA VAL A 161 -12.45 19.85 33.98
C VAL A 161 -11.50 21.04 34.02
N GLU A 162 -10.77 21.26 32.93
CA GLU A 162 -9.92 22.43 32.75
C GLU A 162 -10.67 23.49 31.94
N ARG A 163 -10.73 24.71 32.48
CA ARG A 163 -11.38 25.87 31.85
C ARG A 163 -10.36 26.95 31.55
N ASN A 164 -10.57 27.71 30.49
CA ASN A 164 -9.76 28.89 30.20
C ASN A 164 -10.21 30.13 31.00
N ASP A 165 -9.52 31.25 30.75
CA ASP A 165 -9.81 32.58 31.29
C ASP A 165 -11.25 33.08 31.05
N ARG A 166 -11.93 32.56 30.03
CA ARG A 166 -13.33 32.89 29.70
C ARG A 166 -14.34 31.87 30.24
N GLY A 167 -13.88 30.94 31.07
CA GLY A 167 -14.69 29.88 31.65
C GLY A 167 -15.06 28.76 30.68
N MET A 168 -14.55 28.75 29.44
CA MET A 168 -14.83 27.70 28.46
C MET A 168 -14.03 26.44 28.81
N VAL A 169 -14.69 25.28 28.78
CA VAL A 169 -14.01 23.98 28.88
C VAL A 169 -13.04 23.80 27.71
N ILE A 170 -11.76 23.67 28.04
CA ILE A 170 -10.68 23.42 27.07
C ILE A 170 -10.16 21.99 27.11
N GLU A 171 -10.28 21.31 28.24
CA GLU A 171 -9.84 19.93 28.40
C GLU A 171 -10.66 19.20 29.47
N LEU A 172 -10.94 17.92 29.21
CA LEU A 172 -11.56 17.00 30.15
C LEU A 172 -10.63 15.81 30.33
N ARG A 173 -10.20 15.54 31.57
CA ARG A 173 -9.34 14.41 31.90
C ARG A 173 -10.14 13.39 32.68
N TYR A 174 -10.07 12.14 32.25
CA TYR A 174 -10.74 11.02 32.89
C TYR A 174 -9.72 10.09 33.52
N TYR A 175 -10.03 9.63 34.73
CA TYR A 175 -9.16 8.84 35.58
C TYR A 175 -9.84 7.55 36.01
N ILE A 176 -9.09 6.44 35.94
CA ILE A 176 -9.47 5.16 36.54
C ILE A 176 -8.43 4.87 37.61
N ASN A 177 -8.86 4.60 38.85
CA ASN A 177 -7.97 4.33 39.97
C ASN A 177 -6.89 5.42 40.18
N GLY A 178 -7.25 6.69 39.97
CA GLY A 178 -6.32 7.83 40.08
C GLY A 178 -5.32 7.99 38.92
N LEU A 179 -5.36 7.12 37.90
CA LEU A 179 -4.48 7.20 36.72
C LEU A 179 -5.25 7.78 35.54
N GLN A 180 -4.64 8.74 34.84
CA GLN A 180 -5.25 9.36 33.67
C GLN A 180 -5.32 8.37 32.50
N VAL A 181 -6.53 8.08 32.02
CA VAL A 181 -6.77 7.11 30.94
C VAL A 181 -7.29 7.75 29.65
N LEU A 182 -7.90 8.93 29.73
CA LEU A 182 -8.45 9.60 28.56
C LEU A 182 -8.44 11.11 28.74
N THR A 183 -8.03 11.82 27.69
CA THR A 183 -8.13 13.27 27.57
C THR A 183 -8.99 13.62 26.37
N LEU A 184 -9.99 14.48 26.58
CA LEU A 184 -10.78 15.10 25.53
C LEU A 184 -10.43 16.60 25.49
N SER A 185 -9.95 17.08 24.35
CA SER A 185 -9.36 18.41 24.20
C SER A 185 -10.15 19.24 23.19
N ASN A 186 -10.60 20.42 23.63
CA ASN A 186 -11.22 21.44 22.80
C ASN A 186 -10.20 22.50 22.38
N ARG A 187 -9.07 22.07 21.80
CA ARG A 187 -7.97 22.95 21.37
C ARG A 187 -7.78 22.81 19.86
N ASN A 188 -7.28 23.88 19.22
CA ASN A 188 -6.97 23.89 17.78
C ASN A 188 -5.76 23.03 17.42
N THR A 189 -4.95 22.63 18.41
CA THR A 189 -3.67 21.97 18.22
C THR A 189 -3.71 20.54 18.72
N GLY A 190 -3.16 19.62 17.93
CA GLY A 190 -3.09 18.20 18.27
C GLY A 190 -4.40 17.45 18.03
N LEU A 191 -4.41 16.18 18.43
CA LEU A 191 -5.57 15.30 18.27
C LEU A 191 -6.47 15.43 19.51
N PRO A 192 -7.79 15.63 19.32
CA PRO A 192 -8.66 16.02 20.41
C PRO A 192 -9.03 14.86 21.35
N ILE A 193 -8.96 13.61 20.92
CA ILE A 193 -9.19 12.43 21.76
C ILE A 193 -7.86 11.74 21.99
N ARG A 194 -7.39 11.69 23.24
CA ARG A 194 -6.10 11.10 23.60
C ARG A 194 -6.28 10.06 24.71
N PRO A 195 -6.39 8.77 24.38
CA PRO A 195 -6.34 7.70 25.38
C PRO A 195 -4.91 7.53 25.91
N PHE A 196 -4.74 6.83 27.03
CA PHE A 196 -3.43 6.41 27.50
C PHE A 196 -2.71 5.54 26.44
N PHE A 197 -1.39 5.44 26.55
CA PHE A 197 -0.49 4.83 25.55
C PHE A 197 -0.35 5.56 24.22
N CYS A 198 -1.13 6.61 23.97
CA CYS A 198 -0.81 7.53 22.89
C CYS A 198 0.34 8.46 23.32
N PRO A 199 1.52 8.41 22.67
CA PRO A 199 2.58 9.35 22.96
C PRO A 199 2.10 10.80 22.74
N PRO A 200 2.56 11.76 23.56
CA PRO A 200 2.09 13.15 23.52
C PRO A 200 2.26 13.81 22.14
N GLU A 201 3.21 13.30 21.35
CA GLU A 201 3.78 14.07 20.25
C GLU A 201 3.03 13.99 18.92
N ASN A 202 2.06 13.09 18.67
CA ASN A 202 1.20 13.13 17.45
C ASN A 202 0.18 11.98 17.28
N LYS A 203 -0.15 11.20 18.30
CA LYS A 203 -1.09 10.08 18.15
C LYS A 203 -2.32 10.27 19.02
N GLY A 204 -3.50 10.12 18.43
CA GLY A 204 -4.80 10.36 19.04
C GLY A 204 -5.88 10.22 17.98
N PHE A 205 -7.11 10.56 18.32
CA PHE A 205 -8.25 10.43 17.44
C PHE A 205 -8.97 11.77 17.28
N THR A 206 -9.58 11.98 16.12
CA THR A 206 -10.38 13.18 15.85
C THR A 206 -11.84 12.95 16.25
N TYR A 207 -12.57 14.02 16.53
CA TYR A 207 -14.03 13.90 16.56
C TYR A 207 -14.57 13.62 15.14
N GLY A 208 -15.74 13.00 15.05
CA GLY A 208 -16.50 12.92 13.81
C GLY A 208 -17.12 14.26 13.44
N ARG A 209 -18.35 14.26 12.94
CA ARG A 209 -19.01 15.52 12.53
C ARG A 209 -19.58 16.22 13.77
N LYS A 210 -19.65 17.56 13.76
CA LYS A 210 -20.26 18.33 14.86
C LYS A 210 -21.62 17.78 15.30
N ARG A 211 -22.49 17.43 14.35
CA ARG A 211 -23.84 16.90 14.61
C ARG A 211 -23.86 15.56 15.35
N THR A 212 -22.80 14.77 15.27
CA THR A 212 -22.68 13.44 15.89
C THR A 212 -21.76 13.45 17.11
N LEU A 213 -21.01 14.53 17.35
CA LEU A 213 -19.98 14.61 18.40
C LEU A 213 -20.50 14.20 19.78
N LEU A 214 -21.64 14.74 20.23
CA LEU A 214 -22.19 14.40 21.54
C LEU A 214 -22.50 12.90 21.65
N GLN A 215 -23.09 12.31 20.60
CA GLN A 215 -23.39 10.88 20.59
C GLN A 215 -22.11 10.04 20.57
N GLU A 216 -21.12 10.41 19.75
CA GLU A 216 -19.83 9.71 19.67
C GLU A 216 -19.10 9.75 21.02
N VAL A 217 -19.00 10.93 21.66
CA VAL A 217 -18.35 11.07 22.96
C VAL A 217 -19.14 10.33 24.05
N ARG A 218 -20.47 10.35 24.00
CA ARG A 218 -21.31 9.56 24.91
C ARG A 218 -21.02 8.07 24.78
N THR A 219 -20.99 7.55 23.55
CA THR A 219 -20.64 6.15 23.26
C THR A 219 -19.22 5.82 23.73
N LEU A 220 -18.26 6.70 23.47
CA LEU A 220 -16.89 6.56 23.94
C LEU A 220 -16.86 6.45 25.48
N LEU A 221 -17.39 7.43 26.21
CA LEU A 221 -17.34 7.46 27.68
C LEU A 221 -18.14 6.33 28.34
N THR A 222 -19.16 5.81 27.67
CA THR A 222 -19.96 4.65 28.13
C THR A 222 -19.18 3.34 28.03
N HIS A 223 -18.47 3.12 26.91
CA HIS A 223 -17.86 1.82 26.62
C HIS A 223 -16.35 1.76 26.88
N PHE A 224 -15.68 2.91 26.93
CA PHE A 224 -14.23 2.97 27.11
C PHE A 224 -13.72 2.30 28.40
N PRO A 225 -14.35 2.44 29.58
CA PRO A 225 -13.86 1.79 30.79
C PRO A 225 -13.82 0.25 30.68
N ALA A 226 -14.89 -0.35 30.15
CA ALA A 226 -14.98 -1.78 29.95
C ALA A 226 -13.96 -2.27 28.90
N PHE A 227 -13.81 -1.51 27.81
CA PHE A 227 -12.76 -1.75 26.82
C PHE A 227 -11.36 -1.72 27.48
N CYS A 228 -11.06 -0.72 28.30
CA CYS A 228 -9.76 -0.64 28.98
C CYS A 228 -9.51 -1.86 29.88
N ALA A 229 -10.51 -2.25 30.68
CA ALA A 229 -10.39 -3.39 31.58
C ALA A 229 -10.18 -4.72 30.85
N GLU A 230 -10.88 -4.96 29.73
CA GLU A 230 -10.72 -6.18 28.92
C GLU A 230 -9.33 -6.22 28.25
N TYR A 231 -8.90 -5.10 27.68
CA TYR A 231 -7.73 -5.07 26.81
C TYR A 231 -6.42 -4.96 27.56
N ILE A 232 -6.39 -4.36 28.76
CA ILE A 232 -5.21 -4.38 29.62
C ILE A 232 -4.79 -5.83 29.92
N THR A 233 -5.72 -6.71 30.29
CA THR A 233 -5.40 -8.12 30.57
C THR A 233 -4.81 -8.81 29.33
N ARG A 234 -5.40 -8.58 28.13
CA ARG A 234 -4.90 -9.16 26.87
C ARG A 234 -3.53 -8.64 26.46
N VAL A 235 -3.28 -7.36 26.70
CA VAL A 235 -2.00 -6.69 26.42
C VAL A 235 -0.87 -7.38 27.18
N GLU A 236 -1.09 -7.72 28.46
CA GLU A 236 -0.12 -8.44 29.30
C GLU A 236 0.11 -9.87 28.79
N GLU A 237 -0.96 -10.64 28.55
CA GLU A 237 -0.87 -12.02 28.06
C GLU A 237 -0.11 -12.14 26.72
N LEU A 238 -0.36 -11.21 25.79
CA LEU A 238 0.30 -11.20 24.49
C LEU A 238 1.75 -10.71 24.55
N ALA A 239 2.06 -9.76 25.43
CA ALA A 239 3.43 -9.34 25.68
C ALA A 239 4.26 -10.51 26.23
N ASP A 240 3.68 -11.30 27.13
CA ASP A 240 4.29 -12.51 27.67
C ASP A 240 4.46 -13.60 26.61
N GLN A 241 3.45 -13.84 25.78
CA GLN A 241 3.53 -14.80 24.68
C GLN A 241 4.62 -14.42 23.68
N LYS A 242 4.69 -13.15 23.26
CA LYS A 242 5.75 -12.68 22.35
C LYS A 242 7.13 -12.74 22.98
N THR A 243 7.25 -12.49 24.28
CA THR A 243 8.51 -12.66 25.00
C THR A 243 8.95 -14.13 25.01
N LYS A 244 8.02 -15.07 25.24
CA LYS A 244 8.28 -16.51 25.11
C LYS A 244 8.68 -16.88 23.68
N GLU A 245 8.00 -16.36 22.67
CA GLU A 245 8.34 -16.61 21.26
C GLU A 245 9.72 -16.05 20.90
N ARG A 246 10.06 -14.83 21.34
CA ARG A 246 11.40 -14.25 21.13
C ARG A 246 12.50 -15.10 21.77
N LYS A 247 12.28 -15.64 22.96
CA LYS A 247 13.21 -16.58 23.61
C LYS A 247 13.37 -17.86 22.79
N VAL A 248 12.27 -18.43 22.30
CA VAL A 248 12.31 -19.62 21.42
C VAL A 248 13.06 -19.32 20.13
N VAL A 249 12.81 -18.16 19.50
CA VAL A 249 13.52 -17.70 18.30
C VAL A 249 15.01 -17.58 18.57
N ALA A 250 15.42 -16.87 19.62
CA ALA A 250 16.84 -16.67 19.94
C ALA A 250 17.58 -17.98 20.17
N VAL A 251 16.99 -18.91 20.95
CA VAL A 251 17.57 -20.23 21.20
C VAL A 251 17.60 -21.07 19.92
N ALA A 252 16.54 -21.01 19.10
CA ALA A 252 16.48 -21.76 17.85
C ALA A 252 17.46 -21.23 16.80
N SER A 253 17.65 -19.91 16.67
CA SER A 253 18.59 -19.33 15.70
C SER A 253 20.02 -19.77 15.97
N VAL A 254 20.47 -19.71 17.24
CA VAL A 254 21.81 -20.21 17.64
C VAL A 254 21.91 -21.73 17.43
N GLY A 255 20.84 -22.47 17.76
CA GLY A 255 20.79 -23.91 17.56
C GLY A 255 20.82 -24.34 16.09
N ILE A 256 20.14 -23.60 15.20
CA ILE A 256 20.15 -23.87 13.76
C ILE A 256 21.54 -23.64 13.20
N GLU A 257 22.17 -22.50 13.50
CA GLU A 257 23.51 -22.20 12.99
C GLU A 257 24.52 -23.27 13.42
N ALA A 258 24.60 -23.59 14.71
CA ALA A 258 25.52 -24.62 15.20
C ALA A 258 25.28 -26.01 14.59
N MET A 259 24.01 -26.40 14.39
CA MET A 259 23.69 -27.69 13.76
C MET A 259 24.01 -27.70 12.27
N VAL A 260 23.74 -26.61 11.54
CA VAL A 260 24.09 -26.49 10.11
C VAL A 260 25.61 -26.49 9.95
N ASP A 261 26.34 -25.70 10.75
CA ASP A 261 27.81 -25.65 10.70
C ASP A 261 28.40 -27.04 10.99
N GLY A 262 27.87 -27.75 11.99
CA GLY A 262 28.29 -29.13 12.29
C GLY A 262 27.90 -30.16 11.21
N LEU A 263 26.76 -29.98 10.55
CA LEU A 263 26.31 -30.84 9.46
C LEU A 263 27.13 -30.63 8.18
N MET A 264 27.49 -29.39 7.88
CA MET A 264 28.26 -29.03 6.69
C MET A 264 29.76 -29.32 6.86
N ALA A 265 30.24 -29.38 8.11
CA ALA A 265 31.63 -29.64 8.45
C ALA A 265 32.20 -30.88 7.74
N GLY A 266 33.22 -30.68 6.92
CA GLY A 266 33.94 -31.75 6.21
C GLY A 266 33.27 -32.25 4.94
N THR A 267 32.10 -31.70 4.56
CA THR A 267 31.42 -32.05 3.30
C THR A 267 32.04 -31.34 2.09
N GLY A 268 32.72 -30.21 2.32
CA GLY A 268 33.27 -29.36 1.25
C GLY A 268 32.23 -28.51 0.51
N HIS A 269 30.95 -28.61 0.86
CA HIS A 269 29.91 -27.77 0.27
C HIS A 269 30.08 -26.30 0.68
N LEU A 270 29.77 -25.40 -0.24
CA LEU A 270 29.59 -23.99 0.08
C LEU A 270 28.16 -23.75 0.51
N TYR A 271 27.94 -23.08 1.64
CA TYR A 271 26.60 -22.80 2.14
C TYR A 271 26.46 -21.39 2.71
N ARG A 272 25.22 -20.92 2.82
CA ARG A 272 24.84 -19.63 3.39
C ARG A 272 23.58 -19.81 4.20
N LEU A 273 23.55 -19.22 5.40
CA LEU A 273 22.40 -19.27 6.29
C LEU A 273 21.90 -17.84 6.54
N THR A 274 20.66 -17.57 6.13
CA THR A 274 20.04 -16.25 6.29
C THR A 274 18.92 -16.34 7.33
N PRO A 275 18.96 -15.54 8.42
CA PRO A 275 17.88 -15.49 9.39
C PRO A 275 16.58 -14.97 8.74
N GLN A 276 15.45 -15.60 9.09
CA GLN A 276 14.11 -15.17 8.68
C GLN A 276 13.18 -15.10 9.90
N GLY A 277 12.05 -14.39 9.78
CA GLY A 277 11.13 -14.17 10.92
C GLY A 277 10.60 -15.45 11.58
N LYS A 278 10.47 -16.57 10.84
CA LYS A 278 9.94 -17.85 11.34
C LYS A 278 10.97 -18.99 11.34
N GLY A 279 12.22 -18.73 11.02
CA GLY A 279 13.24 -19.77 10.85
C GLY A 279 14.54 -19.23 10.28
N SER A 280 15.30 -20.11 9.62
CA SER A 280 16.45 -19.72 8.81
C SER A 280 16.32 -20.34 7.42
N GLN A 281 16.82 -19.62 6.42
CA GLN A 281 16.91 -20.08 5.05
C GLN A 281 18.34 -20.57 4.82
N LEU A 282 18.47 -21.87 4.57
CA LEU A 282 19.73 -22.51 4.24
C LEU A 282 19.85 -22.61 2.73
N GLN A 283 20.91 -22.03 2.18
CA GLN A 283 21.31 -22.17 0.79
C GLN A 283 22.58 -23.00 0.72
N VAL A 284 22.61 -24.05 -0.10
CA VAL A 284 23.78 -24.91 -0.31
C VAL A 284 24.09 -24.96 -1.79
N ARG A 285 25.32 -24.62 -2.15
CA ARG A 285 25.78 -24.63 -3.54
C ARG A 285 25.94 -26.08 -4.02
N ILE A 286 25.25 -26.42 -5.10
CA ILE A 286 25.27 -27.75 -5.71
C ILE A 286 25.96 -27.76 -7.07
N SER A 287 26.21 -26.59 -7.67
CA SER A 287 27.06 -26.43 -8.85
C SER A 287 27.68 -25.03 -8.90
N PRO A 288 28.61 -24.74 -9.82
CA PRO A 288 29.16 -23.39 -9.98
C PRO A 288 28.11 -22.32 -10.24
N ALA A 289 26.95 -22.65 -10.80
CA ALA A 289 25.91 -21.68 -11.12
C ALA A 289 24.61 -21.88 -10.32
N ARG A 290 24.52 -22.90 -9.44
CA ARG A 290 23.24 -23.25 -8.79
C ARG A 290 23.38 -23.56 -7.30
N TYR A 291 22.30 -23.27 -6.58
CA TYR A 291 22.14 -23.66 -5.19
C TYR A 291 20.77 -24.28 -4.94
N VAL A 292 20.71 -25.15 -3.92
CA VAL A 292 19.47 -25.56 -3.29
C VAL A 292 19.17 -24.64 -2.12
N GLU A 293 17.91 -24.24 -2.00
CA GLU A 293 17.40 -23.49 -0.87
C GLU A 293 16.40 -24.32 -0.06
N MET A 294 16.57 -24.31 1.27
CA MET A 294 15.71 -25.01 2.22
C MET A 294 15.33 -24.10 3.38
N ASN A 295 14.06 -24.17 3.80
CA ASN A 295 13.59 -23.45 4.98
C ASN A 295 13.67 -24.34 6.23
N LEU A 296 14.29 -23.80 7.28
CA LEU A 296 14.48 -24.42 8.59
C LEU A 296 13.66 -23.67 9.66
N PRO A 297 12.38 -24.04 9.90
CA PRO A 297 11.53 -23.31 10.85
C PRO A 297 11.99 -23.54 12.30
N HIS A 298 11.94 -22.49 13.14
CA HIS A 298 12.39 -22.56 14.54
C HIS A 298 11.75 -23.71 15.35
N LYS A 299 10.49 -24.04 15.06
CA LYS A 299 9.76 -25.09 15.79
C LYS A 299 10.10 -26.52 15.36
N THR A 300 10.62 -26.71 14.14
CA THR A 300 10.75 -28.05 13.53
C THR A 300 12.12 -28.35 12.94
N PHE A 301 13.08 -27.42 12.97
CA PHE A 301 14.39 -27.57 12.32
C PHE A 301 15.13 -28.85 12.74
N ARG A 302 15.10 -29.24 14.03
CA ARG A 302 15.78 -30.46 14.50
C ARG A 302 15.32 -31.71 13.75
N LYS A 303 14.00 -31.85 13.53
CA LYS A 303 13.42 -32.97 12.79
C LYS A 303 13.74 -32.95 11.30
N ARG A 304 14.23 -31.81 10.80
CA ARG A 304 14.60 -31.60 9.40
C ARG A 304 16.10 -31.69 9.17
N MET A 305 16.93 -31.62 10.21
CA MET A 305 18.38 -31.59 10.00
C MET A 305 18.88 -32.88 9.34
N ASP A 306 18.28 -34.01 9.70
CA ASP A 306 18.69 -35.33 9.20
C ASP A 306 18.46 -35.52 7.69
N ASP A 307 17.46 -34.86 7.09
CA ASP A 307 17.22 -34.99 5.65
C ASP A 307 17.90 -33.87 4.82
N VAL A 308 18.65 -32.93 5.43
CA VAL A 308 19.32 -31.83 4.70
C VAL A 308 20.40 -32.34 3.75
N LEU A 309 21.39 -33.10 4.23
CA LEU A 309 22.46 -33.62 3.36
C LEU A 309 21.94 -34.59 2.30
N PRO A 310 21.07 -35.57 2.64
CA PRO A 310 20.46 -36.43 1.62
C PRO A 310 19.75 -35.63 0.52
N THR A 311 19.04 -34.55 0.88
CA THR A 311 18.40 -33.66 -0.08
C THR A 311 19.42 -32.96 -0.98
N VAL A 312 20.52 -32.43 -0.41
CA VAL A 312 21.59 -31.77 -1.17
C VAL A 312 22.25 -32.75 -2.14
N GLU A 313 22.57 -33.97 -1.70
CA GLU A 313 23.23 -34.98 -2.51
C GLU A 313 22.35 -35.46 -3.66
N THR A 314 21.07 -35.75 -3.39
CA THR A 314 20.10 -36.14 -4.42
C THR A 314 19.96 -35.05 -5.48
N LEU A 315 19.89 -33.78 -5.07
CA LEU A 315 19.76 -32.66 -6.02
C LEU A 315 21.05 -32.34 -6.76
N THR A 316 22.21 -32.54 -6.14
CA THR A 316 23.52 -32.41 -6.81
C THR A 316 23.61 -33.42 -7.96
N ARG A 317 23.31 -34.70 -7.67
CA ARG A 317 23.28 -35.75 -8.71
C ARG A 317 22.26 -35.45 -9.81
N LEU A 318 21.06 -34.98 -9.44
CA LEU A 318 20.05 -34.61 -10.42
C LEU A 318 20.54 -33.48 -11.34
N VAL A 319 21.22 -32.47 -10.81
CA VAL A 319 21.79 -31.37 -11.61
C VAL A 319 22.88 -31.87 -12.56
N GLU A 320 23.69 -32.85 -12.14
CA GLU A 320 24.74 -33.47 -12.96
C GLU A 320 24.18 -34.39 -14.07
N GLU A 321 23.06 -35.07 -13.82
CA GLU A 321 22.45 -36.03 -14.75
C GLU A 321 21.56 -35.37 -15.83
N LEU A 322 21.11 -34.14 -15.62
CA LEU A 322 20.17 -33.47 -16.52
C LEU A 322 20.90 -32.70 -17.63
N PRO A 323 20.45 -32.81 -18.90
CA PRO A 323 21.12 -32.18 -20.04
C PRO A 323 20.87 -30.68 -20.15
N MET A 324 20.01 -30.13 -19.29
CA MET A 324 19.54 -28.74 -19.37
C MET A 324 19.52 -28.05 -18.01
N ASP A 325 19.55 -26.73 -18.07
CA ASP A 325 19.41 -25.87 -16.91
C ASP A 325 17.97 -25.81 -16.43
N PHE A 326 17.78 -25.87 -15.10
CA PHE A 326 16.46 -25.78 -14.51
C PHE A 326 16.46 -25.02 -13.19
N GLY A 327 15.34 -24.36 -12.92
CA GLY A 327 14.96 -23.83 -11.62
C GLY A 327 13.70 -24.54 -11.10
N LEU A 328 13.59 -24.74 -9.79
CA LEU A 328 12.39 -25.31 -9.18
C LEU A 328 12.02 -24.50 -7.95
N GLY A 329 10.86 -23.87 -7.96
CA GLY A 329 10.48 -22.90 -6.92
C GLY A 329 9.03 -23.01 -6.46
N ALA A 330 8.69 -22.21 -5.46
CA ALA A 330 7.31 -21.77 -5.27
C ALA A 330 7.15 -20.52 -6.15
N GLY A 331 6.89 -20.72 -7.44
CA GLY A 331 6.67 -19.63 -8.39
C GLY A 331 5.32 -18.95 -8.15
N SER A 332 5.14 -17.78 -8.73
CA SER A 332 3.82 -17.15 -8.79
C SER A 332 2.85 -18.07 -9.52
N THR A 333 1.60 -18.14 -9.04
CA THR A 333 0.52 -18.83 -9.77
C THR A 333 -0.14 -17.94 -10.82
N ASP A 334 0.36 -16.71 -10.98
CA ASP A 334 -0.26 -15.68 -11.81
C ASP A 334 0.13 -15.79 -13.30
N TYR A 335 0.72 -16.92 -13.71
CA TYR A 335 0.92 -17.21 -15.13
C TYR A 335 -0.42 -17.50 -15.80
N GLU A 336 -0.59 -16.96 -17.01
CA GLU A 336 -1.65 -17.41 -17.89
C GLU A 336 -1.23 -18.75 -18.51
N TRP A 337 -1.65 -19.86 -17.90
CA TRP A 337 -1.26 -21.20 -18.35
C TRP A 337 -1.77 -21.51 -19.77
N GLY A 338 -0.95 -22.21 -20.56
CA GLY A 338 -1.20 -22.53 -21.96
C GLY A 338 -0.77 -21.42 -22.93
N THR A 339 -0.13 -20.36 -22.43
CA THR A 339 0.26 -19.20 -23.24
C THR A 339 1.76 -19.11 -23.48
N VAL A 340 2.12 -18.22 -24.41
CA VAL A 340 3.50 -17.90 -24.76
C VAL A 340 3.71 -16.42 -24.51
N ASP A 341 4.52 -16.07 -23.52
CA ASP A 341 5.01 -14.71 -23.36
C ASP A 341 6.05 -14.45 -24.43
N ARG A 342 5.58 -13.76 -25.46
CA ARG A 342 6.45 -13.19 -26.46
C ARG A 342 7.05 -11.91 -25.89
N HIS A 343 8.09 -11.50 -26.56
CA HIS A 343 9.04 -10.43 -26.25
C HIS A 343 8.46 -9.00 -26.04
N GLU A 344 7.15 -8.83 -25.91
CA GLU A 344 6.36 -7.61 -26.17
C GLU A 344 6.39 -6.56 -25.06
N LEU A 345 7.13 -6.77 -23.98
CA LEU A 345 7.17 -5.85 -22.83
C LEU A 345 8.55 -5.76 -22.14
N PHE A 346 9.56 -6.53 -22.58
CA PHE A 346 10.81 -6.74 -21.84
C PHE A 346 12.08 -6.38 -22.62
N TYR A 347 12.02 -5.40 -23.51
CA TYR A 347 13.16 -5.13 -24.37
C TYR A 347 14.19 -4.17 -23.78
N GLN A 348 15.40 -4.71 -23.64
CA GLN A 348 16.64 -3.95 -23.62
C GLN A 348 16.86 -3.30 -25.01
N GLY A 349 17.44 -2.10 -25.07
CA GLY A 349 17.49 -1.27 -26.29
C GLY A 349 18.18 -1.88 -27.54
N ASN A 350 18.79 -3.07 -27.43
CA ASN A 350 19.61 -3.71 -28.45
C ASN A 350 19.09 -5.10 -28.91
N ASP A 351 17.79 -5.39 -28.77
CA ASP A 351 17.21 -6.63 -29.30
C ASP A 351 16.93 -6.50 -30.81
N ALA A 352 17.42 -7.44 -31.62
CA ALA A 352 17.19 -7.46 -33.07
C ALA A 352 15.71 -7.64 -33.45
N ARG A 353 14.90 -8.27 -32.59
CA ARG A 353 13.43 -8.38 -32.73
C ARG A 353 12.78 -7.01 -32.49
N SER A 354 13.24 -6.37 -31.41
CA SER A 354 13.23 -4.92 -31.14
C SER A 354 13.27 -4.06 -32.41
N GLU A 355 14.43 -4.14 -33.05
CA GLU A 355 14.82 -3.32 -34.19
C GLU A 355 13.98 -3.64 -35.42
N PHE A 356 13.73 -4.92 -35.70
CA PHE A 356 12.88 -5.35 -36.81
C PHE A 356 11.49 -4.68 -36.75
N TRP A 357 10.81 -4.77 -35.61
CA TRP A 357 9.49 -4.15 -35.45
C TRP A 357 9.57 -2.63 -35.50
N ARG A 358 10.62 -2.04 -34.90
CA ARG A 358 10.82 -0.58 -34.93
C ARG A 358 10.98 -0.06 -36.36
N GLU A 359 11.75 -0.74 -37.19
CA GLU A 359 11.91 -0.42 -38.61
C GLU A 359 10.57 -0.55 -39.35
N ALA A 360 9.91 -1.71 -39.23
CA ALA A 360 8.64 -1.98 -39.91
C ALA A 360 7.53 -0.97 -39.52
N PHE A 361 7.39 -0.64 -38.24
CA PHE A 361 6.43 0.38 -37.79
C PHE A 361 6.81 1.77 -38.25
N THR A 362 8.10 2.12 -38.26
CA THR A 362 8.54 3.43 -38.74
C THR A 362 8.19 3.61 -40.22
N ASP A 363 8.41 2.58 -41.03
CA ASP A 363 8.04 2.57 -42.45
C ASP A 363 6.52 2.59 -42.66
N TYR A 364 5.77 1.89 -41.81
CA TYR A 364 4.31 1.90 -41.86
C TYR A 364 3.74 3.29 -41.51
N ILE A 365 4.24 3.89 -40.43
CA ILE A 365 3.88 5.26 -40.01
C ILE A 365 4.19 6.27 -41.11
N ALA A 366 5.39 6.21 -41.71
CA ALA A 366 5.78 7.17 -42.75
C ALA A 366 4.88 7.09 -43.99
N ARG A 367 4.35 5.90 -44.32
CA ARG A 367 3.44 5.70 -45.46
C ARG A 367 2.01 6.14 -45.19
N THR A 368 1.55 6.01 -43.94
CA THR A 368 0.15 6.26 -43.53
C THR A 368 -0.07 7.69 -43.05
N PHE A 369 0.84 8.22 -42.24
CA PHE A 369 0.83 9.62 -41.79
C PHE A 369 1.61 10.49 -42.77
N GLN A 370 1.11 10.60 -44.00
CA GLN A 370 1.71 11.49 -44.98
C GLN A 370 1.67 12.92 -44.45
N PRO A 371 2.79 13.67 -44.49
CA PRO A 371 2.80 15.07 -44.11
C PRO A 371 1.88 15.82 -45.06
N SER A 372 0.71 16.25 -44.56
CA SER A 372 -0.18 17.09 -45.35
C SER A 372 0.43 18.48 -45.42
N PRO A 373 0.57 19.09 -46.60
CA PRO A 373 1.14 20.44 -46.75
C PRO A 373 0.23 21.58 -46.26
N SER A 374 -0.83 21.31 -45.49
CA SER A 374 -1.83 22.31 -45.08
C SER A 374 -1.79 22.64 -43.57
N ASP A 375 -1.19 23.79 -43.25
CA ASP A 375 -1.63 24.86 -42.33
C ASP A 375 -2.65 24.54 -41.22
N GLY A 376 -2.29 23.69 -40.27
CA GLY A 376 -2.97 23.60 -38.98
C GLY A 376 -1.95 23.55 -37.84
N PRO A 377 -2.16 24.25 -36.72
CA PRO A 377 -1.32 24.05 -35.54
C PRO A 377 -1.42 22.57 -35.11
N PRO A 378 -0.30 21.93 -34.73
CA PRO A 378 -0.33 20.55 -34.28
C PRO A 378 -1.32 20.43 -33.11
N ALA A 379 -2.22 19.45 -33.18
CA ALA A 379 -3.08 19.15 -32.04
C ALA A 379 -2.19 18.72 -30.85
N GLU A 380 -2.42 19.32 -29.68
CA GLU A 380 -1.65 19.01 -28.47
C GLU A 380 -2.02 17.64 -27.87
N THR A 381 -3.22 17.13 -28.18
CA THR A 381 -3.74 15.86 -27.62
C THR A 381 -4.53 15.03 -28.64
N LEU A 382 -4.43 13.71 -28.54
CA LEU A 382 -5.17 12.73 -29.33
C LEU A 382 -6.60 12.58 -28.78
N GLU A 383 -7.62 12.67 -29.63
CA GLU A 383 -9.03 12.47 -29.23
C GLU A 383 -9.37 10.98 -29.06
N VAL A 384 -8.85 10.38 -27.99
CA VAL A 384 -9.03 8.95 -27.70
C VAL A 384 -10.50 8.58 -27.47
N GLU A 385 -11.34 9.48 -26.97
CA GLU A 385 -12.78 9.22 -26.82
C GLU A 385 -13.48 8.99 -28.16
N THR A 386 -13.04 9.70 -29.21
CA THR A 386 -13.57 9.53 -30.58
C THR A 386 -13.07 8.22 -31.16
N ILE A 387 -11.78 7.93 -31.03
CA ILE A 387 -11.16 6.70 -31.55
C ILE A 387 -11.72 5.45 -30.85
N ALA A 388 -12.03 5.53 -29.56
CA ALA A 388 -12.63 4.45 -28.78
C ALA A 388 -14.03 4.05 -29.25
N GLN A 389 -14.64 4.78 -30.17
CA GLN A 389 -15.94 4.44 -30.77
C GLN A 389 -15.79 3.69 -32.10
N TRP A 390 -14.62 3.70 -32.72
CA TRP A 390 -14.39 3.07 -34.03
C TRP A 390 -14.30 1.56 -33.93
N ASP A 391 -15.11 0.87 -34.73
CA ASP A 391 -15.04 -0.57 -34.93
C ASP A 391 -14.15 -0.86 -36.15
N ILE A 392 -12.96 -1.40 -35.91
CA ILE A 392 -11.95 -1.64 -36.95
C ILE A 392 -11.83 -3.15 -37.16
N PRO A 393 -12.25 -3.69 -38.32
CA PRO A 393 -12.17 -5.12 -38.59
C PRO A 393 -10.75 -5.67 -38.43
N GLY A 394 -10.62 -6.80 -37.72
CA GLY A 394 -9.33 -7.45 -37.47
C GLY A 394 -8.55 -6.88 -36.27
N LEU A 395 -9.06 -5.85 -35.58
CA LEU A 395 -8.49 -5.37 -34.32
C LEU A 395 -9.42 -5.66 -33.14
N GLU A 396 -8.94 -6.43 -32.18
CA GLU A 396 -9.53 -6.52 -30.85
C GLU A 396 -9.22 -5.22 -30.08
N ARG A 397 -10.20 -4.69 -29.33
CA ARG A 397 -10.07 -3.40 -28.64
C ARG A 397 -10.45 -3.51 -27.17
N GLU A 398 -9.54 -3.08 -26.31
CA GLU A 398 -9.75 -2.92 -24.86
C GLU A 398 -9.64 -1.44 -24.50
N VAL A 399 -10.63 -0.92 -23.76
CA VAL A 399 -10.72 0.50 -23.39
C VAL A 399 -10.60 0.65 -21.88
N GLU A 400 -9.55 1.33 -21.43
CA GLU A 400 -9.36 1.68 -20.03
C GLU A 400 -9.92 3.07 -19.75
N ALA A 401 -10.95 3.15 -18.91
CA ALA A 401 -11.61 4.39 -18.54
C ALA A 401 -11.68 4.58 -17.02
N SER A 402 -11.46 5.81 -16.54
CA SER A 402 -11.66 6.17 -15.13
C SER A 402 -12.51 7.44 -15.03
N ARG A 403 -13.49 7.41 -14.12
CA ARG A 403 -14.43 8.52 -13.92
C ARG A 403 -15.12 8.99 -15.21
N GLY A 404 -15.41 8.06 -16.12
CA GLY A 404 -16.08 8.33 -17.40
C GLY A 404 -15.19 8.95 -18.48
N LYS A 405 -13.86 9.02 -18.29
CA LYS A 405 -12.91 9.47 -19.31
C LYS A 405 -12.05 8.31 -19.79
N VAL A 406 -11.85 8.21 -21.10
CA VAL A 406 -10.97 7.20 -21.71
C VAL A 406 -9.53 7.64 -21.50
N HIS A 407 -8.71 6.79 -20.90
CA HIS A 407 -7.29 7.07 -20.69
C HIS A 407 -6.42 6.35 -21.71
N THR A 408 -6.78 5.12 -22.04
CA THR A 408 -5.99 4.27 -22.94
C THR A 408 -6.89 3.36 -23.75
N ILE A 409 -6.52 3.16 -25.01
CA ILE A 409 -7.09 2.15 -25.89
C ILE A 409 -5.97 1.19 -26.25
N SER A 410 -6.15 -0.09 -25.94
CA SER A 410 -5.23 -1.16 -26.31
C SER A 410 -5.84 -1.94 -27.46
N TYR A 411 -5.11 -2.05 -28.58
CA TYR A 411 -5.47 -2.87 -29.72
C TYR A 411 -4.66 -4.15 -29.73
N ALA A 412 -5.34 -5.27 -30.02
CA ALA A 412 -4.75 -6.58 -30.14
C ALA A 412 -5.15 -7.28 -31.45
N ILE A 413 -4.30 -8.20 -31.91
CA ILE A 413 -4.57 -9.11 -33.04
C ILE A 413 -4.25 -10.52 -32.55
N ASP A 414 -5.21 -11.45 -32.64
CA ASP A 414 -5.10 -12.80 -32.10
C ASP A 414 -4.70 -12.82 -30.61
N GLY A 415 -5.32 -11.96 -29.81
CA GLY A 415 -5.00 -11.75 -28.39
C GLY A 415 -3.66 -11.07 -28.09
N ARG A 416 -2.84 -10.77 -29.11
CA ARG A 416 -1.51 -10.14 -28.97
C ARG A 416 -1.63 -8.62 -29.00
N ARG A 417 -1.18 -7.91 -27.96
CA ARG A 417 -1.23 -6.43 -27.92
C ARG A 417 -0.21 -5.81 -28.86
N VAL A 418 -0.70 -5.09 -29.86
CA VAL A 418 0.13 -4.57 -30.96
C VAL A 418 0.23 -3.05 -30.99
N LEU A 419 -0.74 -2.34 -30.40
CA LEU A 419 -0.77 -0.87 -30.36
C LEU A 419 -1.52 -0.39 -29.11
N MET A 420 -1.01 0.67 -28.47
CA MET A 420 -1.68 1.37 -27.38
C MET A 420 -1.76 2.86 -27.70
N LEU A 421 -2.95 3.44 -27.56
CA LEU A 421 -3.21 4.87 -27.75
C LEU A 421 -3.57 5.54 -26.43
N HIS A 422 -3.09 6.76 -26.20
CA HIS A 422 -3.46 7.62 -25.08
C HIS A 422 -3.45 9.09 -25.52
N ALA A 423 -4.00 10.00 -24.72
CA ALA A 423 -4.14 11.42 -25.10
C ALA A 423 -2.80 12.09 -25.49
N GLY A 424 -1.68 11.63 -24.93
CA GLY A 424 -0.33 12.15 -25.21
C GLY A 424 0.45 11.45 -26.33
N GLY A 425 -0.11 10.44 -26.98
CA GLY A 425 0.58 9.72 -28.06
C GLY A 425 0.21 8.24 -28.17
N TYR A 426 1.13 7.46 -28.72
CA TYR A 426 0.95 6.03 -28.92
C TYR A 426 2.21 5.25 -28.55
N HIS A 427 2.04 3.95 -28.38
CA HIS A 427 3.11 3.01 -28.08
C HIS A 427 2.85 1.69 -28.82
N PHE A 428 3.90 1.11 -29.40
CA PHE A 428 3.86 -0.26 -29.92
C PHE A 428 4.55 -1.17 -28.92
N PRO A 429 3.81 -2.04 -28.20
CA PRO A 429 4.40 -2.98 -27.24
C PRO A 429 5.54 -3.82 -27.84
N LEU A 430 5.44 -4.17 -29.13
CA LEU A 430 6.49 -4.94 -29.81
C LEU A 430 7.84 -4.19 -29.96
N THR A 431 7.94 -2.94 -29.53
CA THR A 431 9.17 -2.14 -29.57
C THR A 431 9.58 -1.62 -28.19
N SER A 432 10.89 -1.57 -27.91
CA SER A 432 11.40 -0.82 -26.75
C SER A 432 11.24 0.68 -27.00
N GLY A 433 10.26 1.29 -26.31
CA GLY A 433 10.15 2.74 -26.15
C GLY A 433 8.87 3.35 -26.74
N GLY A 434 8.18 4.15 -25.93
CA GLY A 434 7.11 5.03 -26.43
C GLY A 434 7.69 6.14 -27.29
N LYS A 435 7.18 6.29 -28.52
CA LYS A 435 7.41 7.51 -29.29
C LYS A 435 6.40 8.55 -28.84
N ARG A 436 6.86 9.60 -28.15
CA ARG A 436 6.10 10.85 -28.12
C ARG A 436 6.10 11.43 -29.52
N MET A 437 4.93 11.60 -30.10
CA MET A 437 4.82 12.32 -31.36
C MET A 437 5.22 13.77 -31.15
N GLN A 438 5.95 14.34 -32.12
CA GLN A 438 6.18 15.78 -32.18
C GLN A 438 4.92 16.52 -32.65
N SER A 439 4.04 15.85 -33.39
CA SER A 439 2.76 16.36 -33.88
C SER A 439 1.73 15.24 -34.01
N ILE A 440 0.49 15.45 -33.57
CA ILE A 440 -0.56 14.43 -33.63
C ILE A 440 -1.29 14.49 -35.00
N PRO A 441 -1.36 13.39 -35.76
CA PRO A 441 -2.05 13.33 -37.05
C PRO A 441 -3.55 13.62 -36.92
N PRO A 442 -4.19 14.14 -37.99
CA PRO A 442 -5.64 14.29 -38.04
C PRO A 442 -6.37 12.95 -37.86
N LEU A 443 -7.58 12.98 -37.29
CA LEU A 443 -8.39 11.78 -37.05
C LEU A 443 -8.61 10.90 -38.29
N ALA A 444 -8.79 11.51 -39.47
CA ALA A 444 -8.94 10.74 -40.71
C ALA A 444 -7.69 9.91 -41.05
N GLN A 445 -6.49 10.42 -40.74
CA GLN A 445 -5.25 9.65 -40.93
C GLN A 445 -5.13 8.52 -39.91
N TRP A 446 -5.56 8.76 -38.66
CA TRP A 446 -5.64 7.71 -37.64
C TRP A 446 -6.60 6.59 -38.00
N HIS A 447 -7.77 6.92 -38.56
CA HIS A 447 -8.73 5.92 -39.03
C HIS A 447 -8.11 5.05 -40.12
N GLY A 448 -7.53 5.67 -41.17
CA GLY A 448 -6.88 4.93 -42.25
C GLY A 448 -5.66 4.13 -41.80
N PHE A 449 -4.90 4.64 -40.82
CA PHE A 449 -3.82 3.89 -40.16
C PHE A 449 -4.38 2.63 -39.50
N LEU A 450 -5.45 2.72 -38.71
CA LEU A 450 -6.00 1.58 -38.00
C LEU A 450 -6.63 0.56 -38.96
N GLU A 451 -7.36 1.02 -40.00
CA GLU A 451 -7.95 0.14 -41.01
C GLU A 451 -6.90 -0.69 -41.77
N GLY A 452 -5.73 -0.11 -42.07
CA GLY A 452 -4.65 -0.81 -42.74
C GLY A 452 -3.75 -1.63 -41.81
N PHE A 453 -3.89 -1.48 -40.49
CA PHE A 453 -2.95 -2.02 -39.51
C PHE A 453 -2.96 -3.56 -39.44
N PRO A 454 -4.12 -4.25 -39.46
CA PRO A 454 -4.16 -5.72 -39.47
C PRO A 454 -3.39 -6.34 -40.64
N ALA A 455 -3.64 -5.88 -41.87
CA ALA A 455 -2.96 -6.40 -43.06
C ALA A 455 -1.44 -6.15 -43.03
N PHE A 456 -1.02 -4.97 -42.56
CA PHE A 456 0.39 -4.67 -42.32
C PHE A 456 1.00 -5.62 -41.29
N TYR A 457 0.31 -5.83 -40.17
CA TYR A 457 0.79 -6.69 -39.10
C TYR A 457 0.92 -8.15 -39.56
N GLU A 458 -0.09 -8.71 -40.26
CA GLU A 458 -0.04 -10.07 -40.81
C GLU A 458 1.15 -10.29 -41.75
N GLN A 459 1.37 -9.35 -42.69
CA GLN A 459 2.50 -9.42 -43.61
C GLN A 459 3.84 -9.33 -42.88
N THR A 460 3.93 -8.46 -41.88
CA THR A 460 5.15 -8.22 -41.11
C THR A 460 5.44 -9.37 -40.15
N GLU A 461 4.42 -9.98 -39.54
CA GLU A 461 4.55 -11.16 -38.69
C GLU A 461 5.02 -12.38 -39.50
N ALA A 462 4.56 -12.55 -40.74
CA ALA A 462 5.09 -13.59 -41.62
C ALA A 462 6.59 -13.39 -41.91
N ALA A 463 7.02 -12.16 -42.19
CA ALA A 463 8.43 -11.83 -42.36
C ALA A 463 9.23 -11.99 -41.05
N PHE A 464 8.63 -11.65 -39.91
CA PHE A 464 9.20 -11.85 -38.58
C PHE A 464 9.44 -13.33 -38.31
N GLY A 465 8.43 -14.19 -38.52
CA GLY A 465 8.52 -15.64 -38.30
C GLY A 465 9.54 -16.34 -39.22
N ASN A 466 9.75 -15.82 -40.43
CA ASN A 466 10.81 -16.30 -41.32
C ASN A 466 12.22 -15.92 -40.83
N ARG A 467 12.36 -14.77 -40.15
CA ARG A 467 13.65 -14.27 -39.65
C ARG A 467 13.98 -14.80 -38.26
N PHE A 468 12.97 -14.99 -37.40
CA PHE A 468 13.12 -15.41 -36.02
C PHE A 468 12.29 -16.68 -35.78
N PRO A 469 12.90 -17.77 -35.32
CA PRO A 469 12.22 -19.06 -35.17
C PRO A 469 11.26 -19.12 -33.97
N ASP A 470 10.85 -17.98 -33.40
CA ASP A 470 10.02 -17.89 -32.18
C ASP A 470 8.67 -18.61 -32.37
N ALA A 471 8.03 -18.44 -33.53
CA ALA A 471 6.76 -19.10 -33.86
C ALA A 471 6.90 -20.62 -33.95
N HIS A 472 7.99 -21.11 -34.59
CA HIS A 472 8.31 -22.52 -34.67
C HIS A 472 8.56 -23.12 -33.27
N ARG A 473 9.36 -22.44 -32.44
CA ARG A 473 9.63 -22.84 -31.06
C ARG A 473 8.36 -22.91 -30.21
N ALA A 474 7.52 -21.89 -30.31
CA ALA A 474 6.24 -21.84 -29.61
C ALA A 474 5.30 -22.99 -30.02
N ALA A 475 5.21 -23.29 -31.31
CA ALA A 475 4.39 -24.39 -31.81
C ALA A 475 4.90 -25.76 -31.34
N ALA A 476 6.22 -25.98 -31.41
CA ALA A 476 6.85 -27.22 -30.96
C ALA A 476 6.66 -27.48 -29.46
N VAL A 477 6.83 -26.44 -28.63
CA VAL A 477 6.55 -26.54 -27.17
C VAL A 477 5.08 -26.79 -26.91
N ARG A 478 4.16 -26.07 -27.58
CA ARG A 478 2.72 -26.28 -27.42
C ARG A 478 2.34 -27.72 -27.71
N GLU A 479 2.72 -28.25 -28.87
CA GLU A 479 2.43 -29.63 -29.27
C GLU A 479 2.98 -30.62 -28.24
N LEU A 480 4.22 -30.43 -27.80
CA LEU A 480 4.83 -31.28 -26.78
C LEU A 480 4.03 -31.25 -25.48
N MET A 481 3.75 -30.06 -24.95
CA MET A 481 3.16 -29.90 -23.62
C MET A 481 1.68 -30.30 -23.59
N GLU A 482 0.93 -30.06 -24.67
CA GLU A 482 -0.43 -30.57 -24.84
C GLU A 482 -0.46 -32.11 -24.82
N ARG A 483 0.49 -32.76 -25.52
CA ARG A 483 0.64 -34.22 -25.50
C ARG A 483 0.98 -34.76 -24.10
N LEU A 484 1.79 -34.04 -23.33
CA LEU A 484 2.16 -34.45 -21.97
C LEU A 484 1.06 -34.13 -20.93
N GLY A 485 0.13 -33.23 -21.24
CA GLY A 485 -0.99 -32.88 -20.36
C GLY A 485 -0.62 -32.03 -19.15
N TYR A 486 0.54 -31.36 -19.15
CA TYR A 486 0.92 -30.42 -18.09
C TYR A 486 0.34 -29.03 -18.34
N GLN A 487 0.11 -28.28 -17.27
CA GLN A 487 -0.06 -26.83 -17.38
C GLN A 487 1.33 -26.20 -17.57
N TRP A 488 1.45 -25.35 -18.58
CA TRP A 488 2.74 -24.81 -19.02
C TRP A 488 2.61 -23.35 -19.42
N HIS A 489 3.74 -22.67 -19.49
CA HIS A 489 3.87 -21.32 -20.01
C HIS A 489 5.25 -21.19 -20.64
N LEU A 490 5.39 -20.51 -21.76
CA LEU A 490 6.68 -20.35 -22.44
C LEU A 490 7.05 -18.89 -22.54
N ASN A 491 8.17 -18.51 -21.95
CA ASN A 491 8.70 -17.15 -22.08
C ASN A 491 9.83 -17.13 -23.12
N LEU A 492 9.61 -16.38 -24.21
CA LEU A 492 10.56 -16.17 -25.31
C LEU A 492 11.23 -14.79 -25.28
N SER A 493 11.04 -14.03 -24.20
CA SER A 493 11.59 -12.66 -24.10
C SER A 493 13.13 -12.61 -24.10
N HIS A 494 13.80 -13.67 -23.67
CA HIS A 494 15.26 -13.75 -23.70
C HIS A 494 15.77 -14.10 -25.11
N ARG A 495 16.85 -13.41 -25.55
CA ARG A 495 17.40 -13.57 -26.91
C ARG A 495 17.94 -14.98 -27.18
N GLN A 496 18.60 -15.55 -26.17
CA GLN A 496 19.39 -16.78 -26.30
C GLN A 496 18.73 -17.99 -25.62
N MET A 497 17.66 -17.77 -24.87
CA MET A 497 17.02 -18.80 -24.06
C MET A 497 15.51 -18.66 -24.14
N ALA A 498 14.82 -19.79 -24.14
CA ALA A 498 13.38 -19.87 -23.93
C ALA A 498 13.13 -20.55 -22.59
N ASP A 499 12.36 -19.90 -21.72
CA ASP A 499 12.07 -20.44 -20.40
C ASP A 499 10.72 -21.18 -20.46
N LEU A 500 10.78 -22.51 -20.49
CA LEU A 500 9.60 -23.36 -20.38
C LEU A 500 9.24 -23.54 -18.91
N ILE A 501 8.14 -22.93 -18.52
CA ILE A 501 7.61 -22.94 -17.16
C ILE A 501 6.50 -23.99 -17.06
N VAL A 502 6.60 -24.92 -16.12
CA VAL A 502 5.70 -26.06 -15.97
C VAL A 502 5.17 -26.11 -14.54
N LEU A 503 3.85 -26.26 -14.39
CA LEU A 503 3.24 -26.46 -13.09
C LEU A 503 3.44 -27.92 -12.64
N MET A 504 4.18 -28.06 -11.55
CA MET A 504 4.49 -29.34 -10.92
C MET A 504 3.56 -29.62 -9.73
N PRO A 505 3.50 -30.88 -9.24
CA PRO A 505 2.74 -31.24 -8.05
C PRO A 505 3.04 -30.35 -6.83
N LYS A 506 2.07 -30.21 -5.92
CA LYS A 506 2.14 -29.34 -4.73
C LYS A 506 2.32 -27.85 -5.05
N LYS A 507 1.82 -27.39 -6.21
CA LYS A 507 1.91 -26.00 -6.69
C LYS A 507 3.36 -25.50 -6.78
N ARG A 508 4.25 -26.38 -7.25
CA ARG A 508 5.64 -26.02 -7.54
C ARG A 508 5.74 -25.61 -9.00
N VAL A 509 6.69 -24.74 -9.31
CA VAL A 509 6.92 -24.26 -10.67
C VAL A 509 8.32 -24.69 -11.06
N LEU A 510 8.41 -25.48 -12.13
CA LEU A 510 9.64 -25.89 -12.77
C LEU A 510 9.89 -24.96 -13.95
N THR A 511 11.08 -24.36 -14.02
CA THR A 511 11.53 -23.58 -15.17
C THR A 511 12.65 -24.36 -15.84
N LEU A 512 12.50 -24.66 -17.12
CA LEU A 512 13.50 -25.31 -17.96
C LEU A 512 14.03 -24.29 -18.96
N ASN A 513 15.36 -24.12 -19.00
CA ASN A 513 16.00 -23.17 -19.90
C ASN A 513 16.37 -23.90 -21.20
N LEU A 514 15.73 -23.51 -22.30
CA LEU A 514 15.95 -24.07 -23.63
C LEU A 514 16.81 -23.10 -24.45
N GLU A 515 18.11 -23.40 -24.56
CA GLU A 515 19.05 -22.60 -25.35
C GLU A 515 18.65 -22.55 -26.83
N ALA A 516 18.76 -21.36 -27.43
CA ALA A 516 18.28 -21.09 -28.77
C ALA A 516 18.96 -21.93 -29.86
N ASP A 517 20.26 -22.23 -29.71
CA ASP A 517 21.09 -23.00 -30.62
C ASP A 517 20.95 -24.52 -30.43
N ARG A 518 20.51 -24.96 -29.24
CA ARG A 518 20.25 -26.37 -28.89
C ARG A 518 18.77 -26.68 -28.70
N PHE A 519 17.89 -25.81 -29.16
CA PHE A 519 16.46 -25.84 -28.81
C PHE A 519 15.80 -27.20 -29.07
N GLU A 520 15.95 -27.76 -30.28
CA GLU A 520 15.34 -29.05 -30.65
C GLU A 520 15.90 -30.22 -29.83
N GLU A 521 17.21 -30.22 -29.59
CA GLU A 521 17.88 -31.22 -28.77
C GLU A 521 17.33 -31.19 -27.33
N LEU A 522 17.25 -30.01 -26.72
CA LEU A 522 16.77 -29.84 -25.35
C LEU A 522 15.26 -30.11 -25.25
N LEU A 523 14.47 -29.68 -26.23
CA LEU A 523 13.02 -29.93 -26.28
C LEU A 523 12.71 -31.43 -26.29
N ALA A 524 13.49 -32.23 -27.03
CA ALA A 524 13.36 -33.69 -27.03
C ALA A 524 13.63 -34.32 -25.64
N GLN A 525 14.42 -33.67 -24.79
CA GLN A 525 14.77 -34.14 -23.44
C GLN A 525 13.79 -33.68 -22.34
N VAL A 526 12.86 -32.77 -22.65
CA VAL A 526 11.89 -32.24 -21.68
C VAL A 526 11.06 -33.33 -20.99
N PRO A 527 10.47 -34.33 -21.69
CA PRO A 527 9.67 -35.36 -21.04
C PRO A 527 10.44 -36.16 -19.98
N GLU A 528 11.67 -36.59 -20.32
CA GLU A 528 12.51 -37.35 -19.39
C GLU A 528 12.96 -36.48 -18.21
N THR A 529 13.29 -35.21 -18.48
CA THR A 529 13.69 -34.24 -17.45
C THR A 529 12.57 -34.00 -16.44
N ILE A 530 11.35 -33.73 -16.90
CA ILE A 530 10.17 -33.57 -16.03
C ILE A 530 9.97 -34.82 -15.18
N ALA A 531 10.00 -36.02 -15.79
CA ALA A 531 9.80 -37.27 -15.07
C ALA A 531 10.85 -37.53 -13.97
N LYS A 532 12.13 -37.23 -14.25
CA LYS A 532 13.22 -37.34 -13.26
C LYS A 532 13.01 -36.37 -12.09
N ILE A 533 12.64 -35.12 -12.38
CA ILE A 533 12.38 -34.10 -11.36
C ILE A 533 11.18 -34.49 -10.50
N GLU A 534 10.08 -34.97 -11.11
CA GLU A 534 8.90 -35.44 -10.37
C GLU A 534 9.20 -36.63 -9.45
N ARG A 535 10.07 -37.55 -9.89
CA ARG A 535 10.53 -38.67 -9.06
C ARG A 535 11.29 -38.15 -7.84
N VAL A 536 12.27 -37.27 -8.05
CA VAL A 536 13.05 -36.67 -6.95
C VAL A 536 12.17 -35.86 -5.99
N MET A 537 11.17 -35.13 -6.50
CA MET A 537 10.19 -34.41 -5.67
C MET A 537 9.30 -35.33 -4.81
N ARG A 538 9.13 -36.60 -5.20
CA ARG A 538 8.40 -37.61 -4.41
C ARG A 538 9.29 -38.25 -3.34
N GLU A 539 10.59 -38.40 -3.62
CA GLU A 539 11.58 -38.98 -2.72
C GLU A 539 11.97 -38.01 -1.60
N ILE A 540 12.15 -36.73 -1.93
CA ILE A 540 12.56 -35.71 -0.97
C ILE A 540 11.38 -35.27 -0.10
N LYS A 541 11.52 -35.48 1.22
CA LYS A 541 10.51 -35.06 2.21
C LYS A 541 10.48 -33.55 2.43
N HIS A 542 11.61 -32.88 2.25
CA HIS A 542 11.74 -31.46 2.53
C HIS A 542 11.21 -30.58 1.42
N ALA A 543 10.67 -29.43 1.83
CA ALA A 543 10.39 -28.36 0.90
C ALA A 543 11.72 -27.69 0.53
N PHE A 544 12.09 -27.78 -0.74
CA PHE A 544 13.28 -27.15 -1.29
C PHE A 544 12.94 -26.27 -2.50
N ARG A 545 13.91 -25.45 -2.90
CA ARG A 545 13.98 -24.78 -4.20
C ARG A 545 15.35 -25.00 -4.83
N VAL A 546 15.43 -24.94 -6.14
CA VAL A 546 16.68 -24.92 -6.91
C VAL A 546 16.70 -23.62 -7.68
N GLU A 547 17.73 -22.80 -7.47
CA GLU A 547 17.85 -21.47 -8.07
C GLU A 547 19.25 -21.29 -8.68
N ILE A 548 19.35 -20.36 -9.63
CA ILE A 548 20.60 -19.99 -10.29
C ILE A 548 21.26 -18.87 -9.49
N ASP A 549 22.53 -19.04 -9.10
CA ASP A 549 23.31 -18.05 -8.35
C ASP A 549 23.73 -16.89 -9.27
N LEU A 550 22.91 -15.84 -9.32
CA LEU A 550 23.22 -14.62 -10.05
C LEU A 550 24.15 -13.67 -9.26
N HIS A 551 24.38 -13.93 -7.97
CA HIS A 551 25.05 -13.01 -7.05
C HIS A 551 26.04 -13.76 -6.15
N GLY A 552 27.26 -13.99 -6.67
CA GLY A 552 28.31 -14.82 -6.05
C GLY A 552 28.93 -14.33 -4.74
N ALA A 553 28.24 -13.56 -3.89
CA ALA A 553 28.77 -13.05 -2.62
C ALA A 553 28.19 -13.78 -1.39
N GLY A 554 29.02 -14.08 -0.38
CA GLY A 554 28.59 -14.46 0.97
C GLY A 554 28.50 -15.96 1.30
N TRP A 555 29.24 -16.82 0.61
CA TRP A 555 29.29 -18.27 0.86
C TRP A 555 30.31 -18.63 1.97
N LYS A 556 29.90 -19.42 2.98
CA LYS A 556 30.80 -20.13 3.92
C LYS A 556 31.25 -21.45 3.30
N ARG A 557 32.44 -21.94 3.68
CA ARG A 557 32.94 -23.27 3.29
C ARG A 557 32.73 -24.25 4.45
N GLY A 558 31.98 -25.33 4.19
CA GLY A 558 31.79 -26.45 5.09
C GLY A 558 32.98 -27.37 5.15
#